data_AF-W4QH82-F1
#
_entry.id   AF-W4QH82-F1
#
_cell.length_a   1.000
_cell.length_b   1.000
_cell.length_c   1.000
_cell.angle_alpha   90.00
_cell.angle_beta   90.00
_cell.angle_gamma   90.00
#
_symmetry.space_group_name_H-M   'P 1'
#
loop_
_entity.id
_entity.type
_entity.pdbx_description
1 polymer ?
#
loop_
_entity_poly.entity_id
_entity_poly.type
_entity_poly.pdbx_seq_one_letter_code
_entity_poly.pdbx_strand_id
1 'polypeptide(L)'
;MFHVDDMKANEKRVLVEKHLISPHLADHAKHGAVLLDRDQSVSIMVNEEDHLRIQCLLPGFQLDEGLKKASNIDDWVEKRVTYAFDEKRGYLTSCPTNVGTGLRASVMMHLPALAMTQQLNRILPAINQLGLVVRGIYGEGSEALGNLFQVSNQLTLGKSEQDIVEDLQGVVAQLIQQERVARQLLIEQSKLQLEDRVYRSFGILAHSRMIESKEATQRLSNVRLGIDLGLLKGLSGNILNELMILTQPGFLQQYAQEVLTPEQRDERRATLIRERLKLEEQMG
;
A
#
# COMPACT_ATOMS: atom_id res chain seq x y z
N MET A 1 6.44 2.62 22.41
CA MET A 1 4.99 2.31 22.43
C MET A 1 4.27 3.63 22.46
N PHE A 2 3.27 3.80 21.61
CA PHE A 2 2.42 4.98 21.58
C PHE A 2 0.99 4.55 21.87
N HIS A 3 0.35 5.20 22.84
CA HIS A 3 -1.06 4.99 23.13
C HIS A 3 -1.89 5.81 22.14
N VAL A 4 -2.85 5.17 21.51
CA VAL A 4 -3.69 5.81 20.49
C VAL A 4 -4.62 6.85 21.14
N ASP A 5 -5.02 6.65 22.40
CA ASP A 5 -5.83 7.62 23.15
C ASP A 5 -5.12 8.97 23.34
N ASP A 6 -3.78 8.98 23.37
CA ASP A 6 -2.97 10.19 23.57
C ASP A 6 -2.63 10.93 22.26
N MET A 7 -2.95 10.33 21.10
CA MET A 7 -2.64 10.91 19.78
C MET A 7 -3.73 11.86 19.31
N LYS A 8 -3.32 12.95 18.66
CA LYS A 8 -4.23 13.84 17.92
C LYS A 8 -4.82 13.10 16.73
N ALA A 9 -6.05 13.47 16.33
CA ALA A 9 -6.74 12.85 15.20
C ALA A 9 -5.89 12.82 13.90
N ASN A 10 -5.13 13.87 13.64
CA ASN A 10 -4.27 13.93 12.45
C ASN A 10 -3.04 13.00 12.55
N GLU A 11 -2.48 12.80 13.75
CA GLU A 11 -1.36 11.88 13.97
C GLU A 11 -1.81 10.43 13.71
N LYS A 12 -2.99 10.06 14.20
CA LYS A 12 -3.61 8.76 13.90
C LYS A 12 -3.81 8.58 12.39
N ARG A 13 -4.37 9.59 11.72
CA ARG A 13 -4.61 9.56 10.27
C ARG A 13 -3.31 9.37 9.48
N VAL A 14 -2.24 10.05 9.87
CA VAL A 14 -0.92 9.87 9.24
C VAL A 14 -0.43 8.43 9.39
N LEU A 15 -0.55 7.83 10.58
CA LEU A 15 -0.15 6.43 10.79
C LEU A 15 -0.98 5.46 9.92
N VAL A 16 -2.28 5.74 9.73
CA VAL A 16 -3.14 4.98 8.80
C VAL A 16 -2.69 5.15 7.35
N GLU A 17 -2.40 6.37 6.91
CA GLU A 17 -1.94 6.68 5.54
C GLU A 17 -0.56 6.07 5.23
N LYS A 18 0.27 5.84 6.26
CA LYS A 18 1.54 5.10 6.16
C LYS A 18 1.37 3.58 6.22
N HIS A 19 0.14 3.09 6.40
CA HIS A 19 -0.18 1.69 6.65
C HIS A 19 0.47 1.12 7.92
N LEU A 20 0.85 1.97 8.88
CA LEU A 20 1.46 1.53 10.15
C LEU A 20 0.42 1.11 11.18
N ILE A 21 -0.79 1.65 11.10
CA ILE A 21 -1.93 1.19 11.90
C ILE A 21 -3.16 1.01 11.00
N SER A 22 -4.13 0.21 11.45
CA SER A 22 -5.41 0.09 10.77
C SER A 22 -6.33 1.30 11.07
N PRO A 23 -7.31 1.59 10.18
CA PRO A 23 -8.38 2.54 10.50
C PRO A 23 -9.16 2.16 11.76
N HIS A 24 -9.35 0.85 12.01
CA HIS A 24 -10.04 0.37 13.20
C HIS A 24 -9.30 0.77 14.49
N LEU A 25 -7.98 0.62 14.53
CA LEU A 25 -7.19 1.06 15.67
C LEU A 25 -7.29 2.57 15.87
N ALA A 26 -7.28 3.35 14.80
CA ALA A 26 -7.35 4.81 14.87
C ALA A 26 -8.70 5.32 15.40
N ASP A 27 -9.81 4.74 14.93
CA ASP A 27 -11.16 5.30 15.10
C ASP A 27 -12.02 4.59 16.15
N HIS A 28 -11.72 3.33 16.48
CA HIS A 28 -12.62 2.47 17.27
C HIS A 28 -11.97 1.81 18.48
N ALA A 29 -10.66 1.58 18.46
CA ALA A 29 -9.98 0.93 19.57
C ALA A 29 -10.00 1.79 20.84
N LYS A 30 -10.58 1.24 21.91
CA LYS A 30 -10.46 1.80 23.27
C LYS A 30 -9.18 1.27 23.89
N HIS A 31 -8.32 2.15 24.40
CA HIS A 31 -7.02 1.74 24.94
C HIS A 31 -6.14 1.02 23.92
N GLY A 32 -6.28 1.41 22.64
CA GLY A 32 -5.44 0.96 21.55
C GLY A 32 -4.01 1.46 21.72
N ALA A 33 -3.03 0.68 21.28
CA ALA A 33 -1.64 1.11 21.25
C ALA A 33 -0.91 0.54 20.04
N VAL A 34 0.20 1.19 19.67
CA VAL A 34 1.10 0.72 18.62
C VAL A 34 2.56 0.78 19.08
N LEU A 35 3.31 -0.28 18.82
CA LEU A 35 4.76 -0.30 18.94
C LEU A 35 5.35 -0.26 17.54
N LEU A 36 6.14 0.76 17.27
CA LEU A 36 6.85 0.94 16.01
C LEU A 36 8.35 0.78 16.25
N ASP A 37 9.04 0.09 15.37
CA ASP A 37 10.50 0.14 15.33
C ASP A 37 11.00 1.45 14.71
N ARG A 38 12.33 1.67 14.76
CA ARG A 38 12.93 2.96 14.38
C ARG A 38 12.76 3.27 12.89
N ASP A 39 12.88 2.26 12.05
CA ASP A 39 12.73 2.39 10.59
C ASP A 39 11.30 2.16 10.11
N GLN A 40 10.37 1.87 11.03
CA GLN A 40 8.94 1.65 10.79
C GLN A 40 8.65 0.45 9.88
N SER A 41 9.59 -0.49 9.81
CA SER A 41 9.41 -1.76 9.12
C SER A 41 8.65 -2.78 9.97
N VAL A 42 8.48 -2.53 11.27
CA VAL A 42 7.65 -3.32 12.19
C VAL A 42 6.63 -2.43 12.87
N SER A 43 5.39 -2.88 12.87
CA SER A 43 4.30 -2.31 13.66
C SER A 43 3.57 -3.41 14.42
N ILE A 44 3.50 -3.29 15.74
CA ILE A 44 2.73 -4.19 16.59
C ILE A 44 1.57 -3.40 17.17
N MET A 45 0.36 -3.70 16.70
CA MET A 45 -0.87 -3.09 17.18
C MET A 45 -1.42 -3.91 18.34
N VAL A 46 -1.93 -3.21 19.35
CA VAL A 46 -2.49 -3.79 20.58
C VAL A 46 -3.91 -3.27 20.76
N ASN A 47 -4.83 -4.16 21.14
CA ASN A 47 -6.25 -3.90 21.32
C ASN A 47 -6.93 -3.33 20.05
N GLU A 48 -6.72 -3.99 18.91
CA GLU A 48 -7.47 -3.72 17.68
C GLU A 48 -8.74 -4.60 17.63
N GLU A 49 -8.99 -5.31 16.53
CA GLU A 49 -10.03 -6.36 16.48
C GLU A 49 -9.63 -7.58 17.35
N ASP A 50 -8.33 -7.85 17.37
CA ASP A 50 -7.67 -8.83 18.22
C ASP A 50 -6.74 -8.12 19.22
N HIS A 51 -6.35 -8.82 20.29
CA HIS A 51 -5.48 -8.26 21.33
C HIS A 51 -4.11 -7.86 20.79
N LEU A 52 -3.59 -8.59 19.80
CA LEU A 52 -2.26 -8.42 19.25
C LEU A 52 -2.29 -8.62 17.73
N ARG A 53 -1.66 -7.69 17.00
CA ARG A 53 -1.43 -7.83 15.57
C ARG A 53 -0.01 -7.40 15.23
N ILE A 54 0.82 -8.38 14.86
CA ILE A 54 2.20 -8.17 14.42
C ILE A 54 2.19 -7.91 12.92
N GLN A 55 2.79 -6.80 12.50
CA GLN A 55 2.88 -6.40 11.11
C GLN A 55 4.33 -6.09 10.75
N CYS A 56 4.82 -6.73 9.67
CA CYS A 56 6.11 -6.43 9.06
C CYS A 56 5.89 -5.85 7.66
N LEU A 57 6.47 -4.69 7.38
CA LEU A 57 6.40 -4.00 6.09
C LEU A 57 7.81 -3.93 5.50
N LEU A 58 8.01 -4.60 4.36
CA LEU A 58 9.28 -4.61 3.65
C LEU A 58 9.11 -4.06 2.22
N PRO A 59 10.12 -3.35 1.68
CA PRO A 59 10.05 -2.83 0.31
C PRO A 59 10.19 -3.97 -0.71
N GLY A 60 9.47 -3.84 -1.84
CA GLY A 60 9.57 -4.80 -2.93
C GLY A 60 8.90 -6.14 -2.62
N PHE A 61 9.44 -7.23 -3.16
CA PHE A 61 8.83 -8.55 -3.12
C PHE A 61 9.61 -9.50 -2.20
N GLN A 62 9.43 -9.32 -0.89
CA GLN A 62 10.21 -9.99 0.17
C GLN A 62 9.30 -10.70 1.18
N LEU A 63 8.38 -11.55 0.71
CA LEU A 63 7.41 -12.22 1.58
C LEU A 63 8.07 -13.20 2.58
N ASP A 64 9.07 -13.96 2.18
CA ASP A 64 9.75 -14.92 3.07
C ASP A 64 10.48 -14.22 4.22
N GLU A 65 11.21 -13.14 3.92
CA GLU A 65 11.87 -12.33 4.94
C GLU A 65 10.85 -11.64 5.84
N GLY A 66 9.71 -11.23 5.29
CA GLY A 66 8.59 -10.68 6.04
C GLY A 66 8.00 -11.69 7.02
N LEU A 67 7.73 -12.92 6.56
CA LEU A 67 7.23 -14.02 7.38
C LEU A 67 8.23 -14.36 8.48
N LYS A 68 9.50 -14.59 8.12
CA LYS A 68 10.56 -14.88 9.08
C LYS A 68 10.70 -13.79 10.15
N LYS A 69 10.65 -12.51 9.75
CA LYS A 69 10.71 -11.39 10.70
C LYS A 69 9.50 -11.38 11.63
N ALA A 70 8.29 -11.60 11.10
CA ALA A 70 7.07 -11.69 11.89
C ALA A 70 7.10 -12.88 12.87
N SER A 71 7.48 -14.08 12.41
CA SER A 71 7.59 -15.28 13.26
C SER A 71 8.62 -15.10 14.38
N ASN A 72 9.76 -14.48 14.12
CA ASN A 72 10.74 -14.20 15.17
C ASN A 72 10.20 -13.26 16.27
N ILE A 73 9.34 -12.30 15.89
CA ILE A 73 8.66 -11.41 16.84
C ILE A 73 7.59 -12.20 17.59
N ASP A 74 6.83 -13.03 16.88
CA ASP A 74 5.78 -13.87 17.45
C ASP A 74 6.33 -14.83 18.52
N ASP A 75 7.38 -15.59 18.21
CA ASP A 75 8.12 -16.44 19.14
C ASP A 75 8.65 -15.68 20.37
N TRP A 76 9.03 -14.42 20.19
CA TRP A 76 9.51 -13.59 21.28
C TRP A 76 8.38 -13.13 22.19
N VAL A 77 7.20 -12.83 21.63
CA VAL A 77 6.02 -12.42 22.38
C VAL A 77 5.43 -13.63 23.13
N GLU A 78 5.30 -14.79 22.48
CA GLU A 78 4.73 -16.00 23.07
C GLU A 78 5.49 -16.50 24.31
N LYS A 79 6.80 -16.22 24.40
CA LYS A 79 7.60 -16.49 25.62
C LYS A 79 7.14 -15.70 26.85
N ARG A 80 6.31 -14.67 26.68
CA ARG A 80 5.88 -13.73 27.73
C ARG A 80 4.37 -13.71 27.93
N VAL A 81 3.60 -14.11 26.93
CA VAL A 81 2.14 -14.17 26.98
C VAL A 81 1.65 -15.47 26.35
N THR A 82 0.56 -16.01 26.88
CA THR A 82 -0.08 -17.19 26.29
C THR A 82 -1.12 -16.76 25.27
N TYR A 83 -0.99 -17.23 24.04
CA TYR A 83 -1.99 -16.99 23.01
C TYR A 83 -3.23 -17.87 23.20
N ALA A 84 -4.38 -17.34 22.77
CA ALA A 84 -5.61 -18.12 22.72
C ALA A 84 -5.53 -19.05 21.50
N PHE A 85 -5.33 -20.34 21.75
CA PHE A 85 -5.10 -21.35 20.71
C PHE A 85 -5.97 -22.59 20.96
N ASP A 86 -6.51 -23.16 19.88
CA ASP A 86 -7.24 -24.42 19.88
C ASP A 86 -6.59 -25.40 18.90
N GLU A 87 -6.36 -26.63 19.34
CA GLU A 87 -5.67 -27.68 18.56
C GLU A 87 -6.30 -27.97 17.19
N LYS A 88 -7.60 -27.69 17.00
CA LYS A 88 -8.30 -27.94 15.73
C LYS A 88 -8.51 -26.67 14.91
N ARG A 89 -8.61 -25.52 15.56
CA ARG A 89 -8.99 -24.23 14.94
C ARG A 89 -7.82 -23.25 14.85
N GLY A 90 -6.66 -23.56 15.42
CA GLY A 90 -5.50 -22.69 15.47
C GLY A 90 -5.68 -21.51 16.43
N TYR A 91 -5.09 -20.37 16.09
CA TYR A 91 -5.23 -19.12 16.84
C TYR A 91 -6.68 -18.63 16.82
N LEU A 92 -7.20 -18.38 18.02
CA LEU A 92 -8.55 -17.85 18.22
C LEU A 92 -8.53 -16.33 18.01
N THR A 93 -9.48 -15.85 17.21
CA THR A 93 -9.58 -14.45 16.77
C THR A 93 -11.04 -14.04 16.78
N SER A 94 -11.29 -12.74 16.97
CA SER A 94 -12.62 -12.14 16.83
C SER A 94 -13.07 -12.09 15.36
N CYS A 95 -12.12 -12.13 14.42
CA CYS A 95 -12.36 -11.95 12.99
C CYS A 95 -12.36 -13.31 12.26
N PRO A 96 -13.49 -13.78 11.71
CA PRO A 96 -13.57 -15.08 11.04
C PRO A 96 -12.56 -15.28 9.91
N THR A 97 -12.07 -14.21 9.29
CA THR A 97 -11.09 -14.29 8.20
C THR A 97 -9.67 -14.60 8.68
N ASN A 98 -9.38 -14.52 9.98
CA ASN A 98 -8.06 -14.77 10.54
C ASN A 98 -7.96 -16.15 11.24
N VAL A 99 -9.05 -16.92 11.34
CA VAL A 99 -9.05 -18.21 12.06
C VAL A 99 -8.05 -19.18 11.45
N GLY A 100 -7.34 -19.95 12.29
CA GLY A 100 -6.28 -20.87 11.87
C GLY A 100 -4.91 -20.30 12.18
N THR A 101 -4.17 -19.92 11.15
CA THR A 101 -2.81 -19.36 11.27
C THR A 101 -2.78 -17.94 11.83
N GLY A 102 -3.88 -17.18 11.77
CA GLY A 102 -3.83 -15.74 12.06
C GLY A 102 -3.07 -14.91 11.01
N LEU A 103 -2.52 -15.55 9.96
CA LEU A 103 -1.63 -14.92 9.00
C LEU A 103 -2.40 -14.21 7.88
N ARG A 104 -2.06 -12.94 7.67
CA ARG A 104 -2.40 -12.23 6.44
C ARG A 104 -1.15 -11.73 5.73
N ALA A 105 -0.75 -12.45 4.69
CA ALA A 105 0.31 -12.06 3.78
C ALA A 105 -0.27 -11.19 2.65
N SER A 106 0.44 -10.11 2.27
CA SER A 106 -0.01 -9.25 1.17
C SER A 106 1.15 -8.59 0.43
N VAL A 107 0.94 -8.32 -0.86
CA VAL A 107 1.87 -7.55 -1.70
C VAL A 107 1.13 -6.39 -2.34
N MET A 108 1.73 -5.20 -2.26
CA MET A 108 1.26 -4.01 -2.97
C MET A 108 1.93 -3.93 -4.35
N MET A 109 1.14 -3.79 -5.40
CA MET A 109 1.58 -3.83 -6.79
C MET A 109 1.06 -2.63 -7.57
N HIS A 110 1.93 -2.03 -8.38
CA HIS A 110 1.56 -1.01 -9.36
C HIS A 110 1.34 -1.68 -10.72
N LEU A 111 0.07 -1.79 -11.14
CA LEU A 111 -0.37 -2.52 -12.34
C LEU A 111 -1.02 -1.61 -13.40
N PRO A 112 -0.36 -0.52 -13.83
CA PRO A 112 -0.96 0.45 -14.74
C PRO A 112 -1.23 -0.12 -16.13
N ALA A 113 -0.41 -1.01 -16.67
CA ALA A 113 -0.64 -1.55 -18.00
C ALA A 113 -1.82 -2.52 -18.03
N LEU A 114 -1.92 -3.42 -17.04
CA LEU A 114 -3.08 -4.31 -16.91
C LEU A 114 -4.39 -3.54 -16.68
N ALA A 115 -4.34 -2.44 -15.94
CA ALA A 115 -5.49 -1.55 -15.76
C ALA A 115 -5.87 -0.83 -17.07
N MET A 116 -4.89 -0.22 -17.76
CA MET A 116 -5.11 0.49 -19.03
C MET A 116 -5.64 -0.41 -20.14
N THR A 117 -5.21 -1.68 -20.16
CA THR A 117 -5.66 -2.69 -21.14
C THR A 117 -6.89 -3.46 -20.69
N GLN A 118 -7.49 -3.11 -19.54
CA GLN A 118 -8.67 -3.75 -18.94
C GLN A 118 -8.50 -5.27 -18.71
N GLN A 119 -7.26 -5.74 -18.57
CA GLN A 119 -6.96 -7.16 -18.36
C GLN A 119 -7.20 -7.61 -16.92
N LEU A 120 -7.14 -6.68 -15.96
CA LEU A 120 -7.40 -6.99 -14.55
C LEU A 120 -8.75 -7.71 -14.34
N ASN A 121 -9.82 -7.21 -14.94
CA ASN A 121 -11.16 -7.82 -14.79
C ASN A 121 -11.23 -9.27 -15.29
N ARG A 122 -10.31 -9.68 -16.18
CA ARG A 122 -10.24 -11.05 -16.71
C ARG A 122 -9.46 -11.99 -15.79
N ILE A 123 -8.46 -11.48 -15.08
CA ILE A 123 -7.59 -12.28 -14.21
C ILE A 123 -8.11 -12.37 -12.77
N LEU A 124 -8.87 -11.38 -12.31
CA LEU A 124 -9.43 -11.35 -10.95
C LEU A 124 -10.21 -12.63 -10.57
N PRO A 125 -11.11 -13.18 -11.41
CA PRO A 125 -11.82 -14.41 -11.06
C PRO A 125 -10.90 -15.61 -10.85
N ALA A 126 -9.84 -15.74 -11.65
CA ALA A 126 -8.86 -16.81 -11.51
C ALA A 126 -8.07 -16.69 -10.21
N ILE A 127 -7.66 -15.47 -9.84
CA ILE A 127 -6.96 -15.21 -8.57
C ILE A 127 -7.85 -15.54 -7.36
N ASN A 128 -9.14 -15.19 -7.44
CA ASN A 128 -10.12 -15.53 -6.40
C ASN A 128 -10.32 -17.04 -6.25
N GLN A 129 -10.31 -17.80 -7.36
CA GLN A 129 -10.41 -19.27 -7.33
C GLN A 129 -9.19 -19.93 -6.65
N LEU A 130 -8.03 -19.26 -6.65
CA LEU A 130 -6.83 -19.71 -5.94
C LEU A 130 -6.83 -19.33 -4.45
N GLY A 131 -7.92 -18.74 -3.93
CA GLY A 131 -8.03 -18.37 -2.51
C GLY A 131 -7.25 -17.10 -2.15
N LEU A 132 -6.97 -16.24 -3.14
CA LEU A 132 -6.39 -14.92 -2.96
C LEU A 132 -7.42 -13.84 -3.27
N VAL A 133 -7.18 -12.62 -2.81
CA VAL A 133 -8.03 -11.47 -3.08
C VAL A 133 -7.20 -10.30 -3.57
N VAL A 134 -7.71 -9.56 -4.56
CA VAL A 134 -7.10 -8.33 -5.06
C VAL A 134 -8.04 -7.17 -4.79
N ARG A 135 -7.51 -6.07 -4.22
CA ARG A 135 -8.29 -4.86 -3.92
C ARG A 135 -7.47 -3.60 -4.26
N GLY A 136 -8.15 -2.52 -4.62
CA GLY A 136 -7.52 -1.19 -4.70
C GLY A 136 -7.08 -0.71 -3.32
N ILE A 137 -5.94 -0.02 -3.23
CA ILE A 137 -5.44 0.54 -1.96
C ILE A 137 -6.08 1.89 -1.65
N TYR A 138 -6.24 2.69 -2.69
CA TYR A 138 -6.82 4.02 -2.62
C TYR A 138 -8.11 4.04 -3.44
N GLY A 139 -9.18 4.58 -2.85
CA GLY A 139 -10.52 4.62 -3.47
C GLY A 139 -11.58 4.00 -2.57
N GLU A 140 -12.85 4.16 -2.95
CA GLU A 140 -13.97 3.50 -2.29
C GLU A 140 -14.42 2.29 -3.12
N GLY A 141 -14.74 1.18 -2.45
CA GLY A 141 -15.23 -0.04 -3.11
C GLY A 141 -14.18 -0.72 -3.99
N SER A 142 -14.47 -0.83 -5.29
CA SER A 142 -13.62 -1.51 -6.28
C SER A 142 -12.70 -0.55 -7.06
N GLU A 143 -12.75 0.76 -6.79
CA GLU A 143 -11.89 1.74 -7.46
C GLU A 143 -10.44 1.59 -6.96
N ALA A 144 -9.48 1.45 -7.88
CA ALA A 144 -8.06 1.34 -7.57
C ALA A 144 -7.32 2.59 -8.09
N LEU A 145 -7.41 3.68 -7.33
CA LEU A 145 -6.78 4.95 -7.69
C LEU A 145 -5.28 4.75 -7.85
N GLY A 146 -4.75 5.26 -8.97
CA GLY A 146 -3.32 5.23 -9.24
C GLY A 146 -2.81 3.85 -9.64
N ASN A 147 -3.72 2.92 -9.98
CA ASN A 147 -3.39 1.56 -10.40
C ASN A 147 -2.57 0.79 -9.34
N LEU A 148 -2.80 1.10 -8.05
CA LEU A 148 -2.20 0.40 -6.93
C LEU A 148 -3.17 -0.63 -6.36
N PHE A 149 -2.72 -1.87 -6.35
CA PHE A 149 -3.50 -3.03 -5.93
C PHE A 149 -2.79 -3.74 -4.79
N GLN A 150 -3.55 -4.23 -3.83
CA GLN A 150 -3.07 -5.17 -2.83
C GLN A 150 -3.58 -6.57 -3.19
N VAL A 151 -2.67 -7.52 -3.30
CA VAL A 151 -2.97 -8.96 -3.44
C VAL A 151 -2.68 -9.61 -2.09
N SER A 152 -3.62 -10.35 -1.53
CA SER A 152 -3.47 -11.01 -0.22
C SER A 152 -4.14 -12.37 -0.18
N ASN A 153 -3.72 -13.23 0.76
CA ASN A 153 -4.43 -14.49 1.01
C ASN A 153 -5.82 -14.25 1.61
N GLN A 154 -6.75 -15.14 1.27
CA GLN A 154 -8.06 -15.25 1.92
C GLN A 154 -8.14 -16.49 2.81
N LEU A 155 -7.43 -17.56 2.45
CA LEU A 155 -7.36 -18.79 3.23
C LEU A 155 -6.35 -18.63 4.36
N THR A 156 -6.79 -18.95 5.58
CA THR A 156 -6.03 -18.84 6.83
C THR A 156 -6.08 -20.12 7.68
N LEU A 157 -7.06 -21.01 7.44
CA LEU A 157 -7.22 -22.30 8.10
C LEU A 157 -6.95 -23.45 7.12
N GLY A 158 -6.27 -24.50 7.59
CA GLY A 158 -6.04 -25.74 6.82
C GLY A 158 -4.83 -25.70 5.87
N LYS A 159 -4.02 -24.65 5.95
CA LYS A 159 -2.71 -24.52 5.28
C LYS A 159 -1.69 -24.00 6.28
N SER A 160 -0.41 -24.32 6.09
CA SER A 160 0.66 -23.71 6.86
C SER A 160 0.91 -22.26 6.42
N GLU A 161 1.51 -21.46 7.30
CA GLU A 161 1.94 -20.10 7.00
C GLU A 161 2.87 -20.04 5.78
N GLN A 162 3.76 -21.02 5.66
CA GLN A 162 4.69 -21.15 4.55
C GLN A 162 3.97 -21.43 3.23
N ASP A 163 3.04 -22.39 3.21
CA ASP A 163 2.25 -22.70 2.00
C ASP A 163 1.43 -21.49 1.54
N ILE A 164 0.86 -20.73 2.49
CA ILE A 164 0.11 -19.49 2.20
C ILE A 164 1.01 -18.46 1.51
N VAL A 165 2.25 -18.28 2.01
CA VAL A 165 3.22 -17.37 1.42
C VAL A 165 3.67 -17.84 0.04
N GLU A 166 3.96 -19.12 -0.13
CA GLU A 166 4.39 -19.70 -1.41
C GLU A 166 3.30 -19.57 -2.49
N ASP A 167 2.04 -19.85 -2.15
CA ASP A 167 0.90 -19.67 -3.06
C ASP A 167 0.78 -18.21 -3.51
N LEU A 168 0.85 -17.27 -2.55
CA LEU A 168 0.80 -15.84 -2.83
C LEU A 168 1.97 -15.41 -3.72
N GLN A 169 3.17 -15.90 -3.44
CA GLN A 169 4.36 -15.60 -4.24
C GLN A 169 4.19 -16.06 -5.69
N GLY A 170 3.68 -17.28 -5.90
CA GLY A 170 3.45 -17.82 -7.25
C GLY A 170 2.51 -16.94 -8.07
N VAL A 171 1.39 -16.52 -7.49
CA VAL A 171 0.42 -15.64 -8.19
C VAL A 171 0.97 -14.24 -8.41
N VAL A 172 1.65 -13.65 -7.42
CA VAL A 172 2.27 -12.33 -7.55
C VAL A 172 3.35 -12.34 -8.65
N ALA A 173 4.17 -13.39 -8.73
CA ALA A 173 5.18 -13.52 -9.78
C ALA A 173 4.54 -13.57 -11.18
N GLN A 174 3.43 -14.29 -11.35
CA GLN A 174 2.68 -14.32 -12.60
C GLN A 174 2.11 -12.94 -12.96
N LEU A 175 1.56 -12.22 -11.97
CA LEU A 175 1.05 -10.85 -12.16
C LEU A 175 2.16 -9.88 -12.59
N ILE A 176 3.35 -9.98 -11.98
CA ILE A 176 4.52 -9.18 -12.39
C ILE A 176 4.85 -9.45 -13.86
N GLN A 177 4.87 -10.72 -14.27
CA GLN A 177 5.18 -11.08 -15.65
C GLN A 177 4.11 -10.57 -16.62
N GLN A 178 2.83 -10.71 -16.29
CA GLN A 178 1.73 -10.21 -17.11
C GLN A 178 1.76 -8.69 -17.26
N GLU A 179 2.02 -7.95 -16.18
CA GLU A 179 2.18 -6.50 -16.22
C GLU A 179 3.36 -6.08 -17.10
N ARG A 180 4.51 -6.75 -16.99
CA ARG A 180 5.68 -6.46 -17.86
C ARG A 180 5.38 -6.70 -19.33
N VAL A 181 4.70 -7.80 -19.66
CA VAL A 181 4.27 -8.09 -21.04
C VAL A 181 3.28 -7.04 -21.53
N ALA A 182 2.29 -6.65 -20.70
CA ALA A 182 1.33 -5.62 -21.06
C ALA A 182 2.00 -4.25 -21.29
N ARG A 183 2.99 -3.88 -20.47
CA ARG A 183 3.80 -2.67 -20.65
C ARG A 183 4.54 -2.68 -22.00
N GLN A 184 5.17 -3.80 -22.34
CA GLN A 184 5.89 -3.96 -23.60
C GLN A 184 4.94 -3.83 -24.81
N LEU A 185 3.77 -4.47 -24.76
CA LEU A 185 2.75 -4.37 -25.80
C LEU A 185 2.24 -2.92 -25.97
N LEU A 186 2.06 -2.18 -24.88
CA LEU A 186 1.66 -0.77 -24.95
C LEU A 186 2.71 0.09 -25.66
N ILE A 187 4.00 -0.16 -25.43
CA ILE A 187 5.08 0.52 -26.17
C ILE A 187 5.02 0.14 -27.65
N GLU A 188 4.93 -1.15 -27.98
CA GLU A 188 4.97 -1.62 -29.37
C GLU A 188 3.78 -1.09 -30.19
N GLN A 189 2.59 -1.05 -29.59
CA GLN A 189 1.36 -0.67 -30.30
C GLN A 189 1.10 0.83 -30.29
N SER A 190 1.54 1.55 -29.26
CA SER A 190 1.08 2.93 -29.02
C SER A 190 2.11 3.78 -28.28
N LYS A 191 3.40 3.66 -28.62
CA LYS A 191 4.49 4.41 -27.98
C LYS A 191 4.20 5.91 -27.87
N LEU A 192 3.83 6.56 -28.98
CA LEU A 192 3.64 8.01 -29.02
C LEU A 192 2.46 8.44 -28.13
N GLN A 193 1.34 7.69 -28.15
CA GLN A 193 0.19 7.98 -27.29
C GLN A 193 0.53 7.78 -25.81
N LEU A 194 1.33 6.76 -25.50
CA LEU A 194 1.81 6.50 -24.14
C LEU A 194 2.73 7.62 -23.65
N GLU A 195 3.68 8.04 -24.50
CA GLU A 195 4.60 9.14 -24.23
C GLU A 195 3.85 10.46 -24.03
N ASP A 196 2.92 10.83 -24.91
CA ASP A 196 2.07 12.02 -24.75
C ASP A 196 1.27 11.97 -23.44
N ARG A 197 0.68 10.82 -23.08
CA ARG A 197 -0.04 10.65 -21.81
C ARG A 197 0.88 10.88 -20.61
N VAL A 198 2.07 10.29 -20.64
CA VAL A 198 3.08 10.40 -19.57
C VAL A 198 3.52 11.86 -19.41
N TYR A 199 3.89 12.53 -20.50
CA TYR A 199 4.35 13.92 -20.47
C TYR A 199 3.24 14.91 -20.10
N ARG A 200 1.99 14.68 -20.52
CA ARG A 200 0.84 15.47 -20.07
C ARG A 200 0.64 15.34 -18.56
N SER A 201 0.70 14.12 -18.04
CA SER A 201 0.62 13.90 -16.58
C SER A 201 1.77 14.60 -15.84
N PHE A 202 2.99 14.52 -16.37
CA PHE A 202 4.15 15.22 -15.80
C PHE A 202 3.95 16.74 -15.81
N GLY A 203 3.54 17.33 -16.94
CA GLY A 203 3.28 18.76 -17.06
C GLY A 203 2.18 19.25 -16.10
N ILE A 204 1.11 18.46 -15.91
CA ILE A 204 0.09 18.77 -14.91
C ILE A 204 0.69 18.79 -13.51
N LEU A 205 1.46 17.77 -13.11
CA LEU A 205 2.09 17.71 -11.79
C LEU A 205 3.12 18.84 -11.59
N ALA A 206 3.88 19.19 -12.62
CA ALA A 206 4.91 20.22 -12.56
C ALA A 206 4.36 21.66 -12.53
N HIS A 207 3.13 21.88 -13.05
CA HIS A 207 2.62 23.24 -13.26
C HIS A 207 1.24 23.54 -12.67
N SER A 208 0.43 22.55 -12.29
CA SER A 208 -0.89 22.81 -11.71
C SER A 208 -0.79 23.65 -10.43
N ARG A 209 -1.84 24.43 -10.14
CA ARG A 209 -1.95 25.23 -8.89
C ARG A 209 -2.94 24.65 -7.91
N MET A 210 -3.86 23.85 -8.40
CA MET A 210 -4.75 23.00 -7.60
C MET A 210 -4.81 21.63 -8.28
N ILE A 211 -4.84 20.57 -7.48
CA ILE A 211 -5.00 19.21 -7.98
C ILE A 211 -5.68 18.36 -6.91
N GLU A 212 -6.78 17.70 -7.26
CA GLU A 212 -7.50 16.80 -6.36
C GLU A 212 -6.71 15.52 -6.07
N SER A 213 -7.02 14.82 -4.98
CA SER A 213 -6.35 13.56 -4.61
C SER A 213 -6.44 12.50 -5.70
N LYS A 214 -7.63 12.32 -6.30
CA LYS A 214 -7.86 11.32 -7.36
C LYS A 214 -7.02 11.62 -8.60
N GLU A 215 -7.02 12.87 -9.04
CA GLU A 215 -6.22 13.29 -10.18
C GLU A 215 -4.72 13.14 -9.88
N ALA A 216 -4.23 13.67 -8.76
CA ALA A 216 -2.82 13.58 -8.37
C ALA A 216 -2.33 12.13 -8.39
N THR A 217 -3.09 11.22 -7.78
CA THR A 217 -2.79 9.80 -7.71
C THR A 217 -2.72 9.16 -9.11
N GLN A 218 -3.66 9.49 -10.00
CA GLN A 218 -3.64 9.01 -11.39
C GLN A 218 -2.46 9.58 -12.19
N ARG A 219 -2.13 10.87 -12.02
CA ARG A 219 -1.01 11.50 -12.71
C ARG A 219 0.33 10.92 -12.24
N LEU A 220 0.51 10.74 -10.92
CA LEU A 220 1.69 10.10 -10.33
C LEU A 220 1.88 8.69 -10.87
N SER A 221 0.79 7.92 -10.98
CA SER A 221 0.79 6.58 -11.59
C SER A 221 1.29 6.58 -13.04
N ASN A 222 0.82 7.53 -13.86
CA ASN A 222 1.26 7.66 -15.25
C ASN A 222 2.74 8.05 -15.34
N VAL A 223 3.20 9.03 -14.53
CA VAL A 223 4.62 9.42 -14.51
C VAL A 223 5.50 8.26 -14.05
N ARG A 224 5.03 7.44 -13.09
CA ARG A 224 5.76 6.24 -12.64
C ARG A 224 5.92 5.24 -13.77
N LEU A 225 4.85 4.97 -14.50
CA LEU A 225 4.92 4.12 -15.69
C LEU A 225 5.92 4.68 -16.72
N GLY A 226 5.92 6.00 -16.93
CA GLY A 226 6.86 6.69 -17.81
C GLY A 226 8.33 6.51 -17.43
N ILE A 227 8.66 6.61 -16.14
CA ILE A 227 10.01 6.37 -15.61
C ILE A 227 10.39 4.90 -15.77
N ASP A 228 9.51 3.97 -15.37
CA ASP A 228 9.78 2.53 -15.43
C ASP A 228 10.00 2.05 -16.88
N LEU A 229 9.38 2.72 -17.86
CA LEU A 229 9.55 2.44 -19.29
C LEU A 229 10.70 3.22 -19.95
N GLY A 230 11.40 4.08 -19.21
CA GLY A 230 12.47 4.92 -19.74
C GLY A 230 12.00 6.02 -20.71
N LEU A 231 10.70 6.35 -20.71
CA LEU A 231 10.12 7.45 -21.49
C LEU A 231 10.44 8.81 -20.84
N LEU A 232 10.40 8.88 -19.51
CA LEU A 232 10.84 10.04 -18.73
C LEU A 232 12.21 9.75 -18.10
N LYS A 233 13.17 10.63 -18.34
CA LYS A 233 14.52 10.59 -17.76
C LYS A 233 14.69 11.72 -16.76
N GLY A 234 15.61 11.57 -15.80
CA GLY A 234 15.94 12.61 -14.82
C GLY A 234 15.00 12.70 -13.61
N LEU A 235 14.12 11.70 -13.40
CA LEU A 235 13.25 11.61 -12.22
C LEU A 235 13.41 10.27 -11.53
N SER A 236 13.60 10.28 -10.21
CA SER A 236 13.65 9.06 -9.41
C SER A 236 12.26 8.44 -9.18
N GLY A 237 12.15 7.12 -9.36
CA GLY A 237 10.92 6.37 -9.06
C GLY A 237 10.54 6.39 -7.56
N ASN A 238 11.51 6.58 -6.66
CA ASN A 238 11.28 6.65 -5.22
C ASN A 238 10.44 7.86 -4.82
N ILE A 239 10.58 8.96 -5.54
CA ILE A 239 9.86 10.20 -5.25
C ILE A 239 8.38 10.08 -5.54
N LEU A 240 8.03 9.27 -6.53
CA LEU A 240 6.62 8.99 -6.79
C LEU A 240 6.02 8.15 -5.67
N ASN A 241 6.76 7.19 -5.11
CA ASN A 241 6.30 6.46 -3.93
C ASN A 241 6.11 7.41 -2.73
N GLU A 242 7.05 8.31 -2.50
CA GLU A 242 6.95 9.34 -1.45
C GLU A 242 5.74 10.24 -1.69
N LEU A 243 5.58 10.78 -2.90
CA LEU A 243 4.49 11.70 -3.24
C LEU A 243 3.12 11.03 -3.12
N MET A 244 2.98 9.75 -3.43
CA MET A 244 1.72 9.01 -3.22
C MET A 244 1.26 9.05 -1.75
N ILE A 245 2.20 9.08 -0.80
CA ILE A 245 1.92 9.15 0.64
C ILE A 245 1.81 10.61 1.11
N LEU A 246 2.78 11.45 0.74
CA LEU A 246 2.87 12.84 1.20
C LEU A 246 1.73 13.73 0.71
N THR A 247 1.06 13.34 -0.38
CA THR A 247 -0.09 14.06 -0.95
C THR A 247 -1.44 13.63 -0.36
N GLN A 248 -1.44 12.68 0.58
CA GLN A 248 -2.64 12.29 1.30
C GLN A 248 -3.09 13.37 2.30
N PRO A 249 -4.40 13.45 2.62
CA PRO A 249 -4.95 14.53 3.43
C PRO A 249 -4.29 14.69 4.81
N GLY A 250 -4.00 13.59 5.52
CA GLY A 250 -3.40 13.62 6.85
C GLY A 250 -1.98 14.18 6.82
N PHE A 251 -1.16 13.73 5.86
CA PHE A 251 0.18 14.27 5.64
C PHE A 251 0.19 15.75 5.28
N LEU A 252 -0.69 16.19 4.37
CA LEU A 252 -0.78 17.59 3.98
C LEU A 252 -1.11 18.50 5.18
N GLN A 253 -2.04 18.07 6.03
CA GLN A 253 -2.39 18.79 7.27
C GLN A 253 -1.26 18.73 8.30
N GLN A 254 -0.56 17.59 8.43
CA GLN A 254 0.56 17.48 9.37
C GLN A 254 1.70 18.42 8.98
N TYR A 255 2.03 18.45 7.69
CA TYR A 255 3.07 19.32 7.16
C TYR A 255 2.70 20.80 7.25
N ALA A 256 1.41 21.13 7.07
CA ALA A 256 0.91 22.49 7.25
C ALA A 256 0.74 22.88 8.73
N GLN A 257 0.74 21.92 9.66
CA GLN A 257 0.46 22.10 11.09
C GLN A 257 -0.91 22.74 11.38
N GLU A 258 -1.85 22.62 10.45
CA GLU A 258 -3.18 23.22 10.53
C GLU A 258 -4.24 22.32 9.87
N VAL A 259 -5.51 22.56 10.20
CA VAL A 259 -6.64 21.88 9.55
C VAL A 259 -6.95 22.60 8.25
N LEU A 260 -6.88 21.87 7.13
CA LEU A 260 -7.04 22.42 5.79
C LEU A 260 -8.43 22.07 5.24
N THR A 261 -9.11 23.03 4.61
CA THR A 261 -10.32 22.78 3.80
C THR A 261 -9.98 21.91 2.57
N PRO A 262 -10.97 21.29 1.90
CA PRO A 262 -10.73 20.54 0.66
C PRO A 262 -9.93 21.36 -0.38
N GLU A 263 -10.33 22.60 -0.62
CA GLU A 263 -9.68 23.50 -1.58
C GLU A 263 -8.24 23.83 -1.18
N GLN A 264 -8.01 24.14 0.11
CA GLN A 264 -6.66 24.39 0.64
C GLN A 264 -5.77 23.14 0.52
N ARG A 265 -6.33 21.94 0.71
CA ARG A 265 -5.59 20.69 0.49
C ARG A 265 -5.19 20.53 -0.97
N ASP A 266 -6.06 20.88 -1.92
CA ASP A 266 -5.78 20.75 -3.35
C ASP A 266 -4.70 21.74 -3.81
N GLU A 267 -4.71 22.95 -3.29
CA GLU A 267 -3.65 23.95 -3.51
C GLU A 267 -2.31 23.50 -2.90
N ARG A 268 -2.34 23.04 -1.64
CA ARG A 268 -1.15 22.59 -0.92
C ARG A 268 -0.56 21.34 -1.57
N ARG A 269 -1.40 20.41 -2.02
CA ARG A 269 -1.00 19.21 -2.76
C ARG A 269 -0.25 19.57 -4.03
N ALA A 270 -0.82 20.47 -4.84
CA ALA A 270 -0.16 20.92 -6.06
C ALA A 270 1.20 21.57 -5.73
N THR A 271 1.26 22.39 -4.68
CA THR A 271 2.51 23.05 -4.26
C THR A 271 3.59 22.06 -3.85
N LEU A 272 3.25 21.10 -2.99
CA LEU A 272 4.18 20.06 -2.52
C LEU A 272 4.74 19.22 -3.68
N ILE A 273 3.87 18.80 -4.61
CA ILE A 273 4.27 18.04 -5.79
C ILE A 273 5.29 18.82 -6.62
N ARG A 274 5.01 20.10 -6.91
CA ARG A 274 5.90 20.94 -7.72
C ARG A 274 7.26 21.15 -7.06
N GLU A 275 7.27 21.41 -5.75
CA GLU A 275 8.51 21.59 -4.99
C GLU A 275 9.37 20.33 -5.04
N ARG A 276 8.74 19.16 -4.84
CA ARG A 276 9.47 17.88 -4.87
C ARG A 276 10.01 17.55 -6.26
N LEU A 277 9.25 17.85 -7.33
CA LEU A 277 9.71 17.64 -8.72
C LEU A 277 10.87 18.58 -9.09
N LYS A 278 10.84 19.85 -8.65
CA LYS A 278 11.93 20.80 -8.90
C LYS A 278 13.24 20.43 -8.21
N LEU A 279 13.17 19.87 -7.00
CA LEU A 279 14.37 19.44 -6.28
C LEU A 279 15.13 18.36 -7.06
N GLU A 280 14.45 17.49 -7.79
CA GLU A 280 15.10 16.48 -8.63
C GLU A 280 15.76 17.07 -9.87
N GLU A 281 15.10 18.01 -10.55
CA GLU A 281 15.70 18.70 -11.70
C GLU A 281 17.00 19.44 -11.33
N GLN A 282 17.19 19.78 -10.05
CA GLN A 282 18.41 20.42 -9.54
C GLN A 282 19.47 19.43 -9.03
N MET A 283 19.09 18.17 -8.76
CA MET A 283 19.97 17.15 -8.21
C MET A 283 20.42 16.10 -9.25
N GLY A 284 19.75 16.03 -10.42
CA GLY A 284 20.09 15.17 -11.56
C GLY A 284 20.84 15.90 -12.67
#